data_AF-A0A533RTM2-F1
#
_entry.id   AF-A0A533RTM2-F1
#
_cell.length_a   1.000
_cell.length_b   1.000
_cell.length_c   1.000
_cell.angle_alpha   90.00
_cell.angle_beta   90.00
_cell.angle_gamma   90.00
#
_symmetry.space_group_name_H-M   'P 1'
#
loop_
_entity.id
_entity.type
_entity.pdbx_description
1 polymer ?
#
loop_
_entity_poly.entity_id
_entity_poly.type
_entity_poly.pdbx_seq_one_letter_code
_entity_poly.pdbx_strand_id
1 'polypeptide(L)'
;FQVIQHKLADMEIGLEVAQWLTYKAALEFDKKELDPKPLLVAQIEVGKRMAWVVDEALQIFGGYGYIAEQEIEHFYRDAWAIRSLLGTEEELRDLISQQILGKGR
;
A
#
# COMPACT_ATOMS: atom_id res chain seq x y z
N PHE A 1 2.01 -21.78 15.78
CA PHE A 1 1.16 -22.17 14.63
C PHE A 1 1.82 -21.72 13.35
N GLN A 2 2.10 -22.65 12.43
CA GLN A 2 2.83 -22.38 11.18
C GLN A 2 2.11 -21.37 10.27
N VAL A 3 0.78 -21.41 10.22
CA VAL A 3 -0.03 -20.48 9.40
C VAL A 3 0.19 -19.02 9.81
N ILE A 4 0.24 -18.72 11.11
CA ILE A 4 0.49 -17.35 11.60
C ILE A 4 1.91 -16.91 11.25
N GLN A 5 2.90 -17.81 11.38
CA GLN A 5 4.28 -17.50 11.01
C GLN A 5 4.42 -17.17 9.52
N HIS A 6 3.73 -17.90 8.64
CA HIS A 6 3.71 -17.59 7.22
C HIS A 6 3.03 -16.22 6.95
N LYS A 7 1.89 -15.93 7.59
CA LYS A 7 1.25 -14.61 7.47
C LYS A 7 2.18 -13.47 7.86
N LEU A 8 2.87 -13.60 8.99
CA LEU A 8 3.84 -12.60 9.44
C LEU A 8 5.00 -12.43 8.45
N ALA A 9 5.50 -13.53 7.86
CA ALA A 9 6.53 -13.46 6.83
C ALA A 9 6.04 -12.75 5.57
N ASP A 10 4.83 -13.07 5.09
CA ASP A 10 4.25 -12.42 3.92
C ASP A 10 3.97 -10.93 4.16
N MET A 11 3.55 -10.56 5.38
CA MET A 11 3.38 -9.18 5.83
C MET A 11 4.69 -8.40 5.74
N GLU A 12 5.78 -8.97 6.27
CA GLU A 12 7.12 -8.37 6.21
C GLU A 12 7.60 -8.19 4.77
N ILE A 13 7.43 -9.21 3.93
CA ILE A 13 7.75 -9.12 2.50
C ILE A 13 6.97 -7.99 1.83
N GLY A 14 5.68 -7.83 2.17
CA GLY A 14 4.85 -6.74 1.67
C GLY A 14 5.35 -5.36 2.10
N LEU A 15 5.80 -5.22 3.35
CA LEU A 15 6.37 -3.97 3.88
C LEU A 15 7.68 -3.62 3.18
N GLU A 16 8.58 -4.58 2.99
CA GLU A 16 9.84 -4.39 2.26
C GLU A 16 9.57 -3.88 0.83
N VAL A 17 8.64 -4.51 0.11
CA VAL A 17 8.25 -4.05 -1.24
C VAL A 17 7.75 -2.59 -1.22
N ALA A 18 6.89 -2.25 -0.26
CA ALA A 18 6.34 -0.89 -0.12
C ALA A 18 7.44 0.14 0.21
N GLN A 19 8.38 -0.20 1.10
CA GLN A 19 9.51 0.65 1.47
C GLN A 19 10.43 0.91 0.27
N TRP A 20 10.82 -0.15 -0.45
CA TRP A 20 11.69 -0.02 -1.62
C TRP A 20 11.06 0.81 -2.74
N LEU A 21 9.76 0.66 -2.99
CA LEU A 21 9.05 1.48 -3.97
C LEU A 21 9.00 2.95 -3.55
N THR A 22 8.79 3.22 -2.26
CA THR A 22 8.77 4.58 -1.70
C THR A 22 10.14 5.24 -1.84
N TYR A 23 11.22 4.55 -1.44
CA TYR A 23 12.57 5.09 -1.59
C TYR A 23 12.97 5.28 -3.04
N LYS A 24 12.58 4.36 -3.94
CA LYS A 24 12.79 4.54 -5.37
C LYS A 24 12.11 5.82 -5.88
N ALA A 25 10.84 6.04 -5.53
CA ALA A 25 10.11 7.23 -5.93
C ALA A 25 10.76 8.52 -5.37
N ALA A 26 11.21 8.50 -4.11
CA ALA A 26 11.92 9.62 -3.50
C ALA A 26 13.27 9.92 -4.20
N LEU A 27 14.06 8.88 -4.49
CA LEU A 27 15.33 9.02 -5.19
C LEU A 27 15.17 9.56 -6.61
N GLU A 28 14.13 9.12 -7.34
CA GLU A 28 13.85 9.64 -8.69
C GLU A 28 13.35 11.09 -8.65
N PHE A 29 12.53 11.43 -7.65
CA PHE A 29 12.14 12.82 -7.40
C PHE A 29 13.34 13.73 -7.13
N ASP A 30 14.29 13.30 -6.30
CA ASP A 30 15.50 14.06 -5.96
C ASP A 30 16.44 14.27 -7.15
N LYS A 31 16.46 13.34 -8.11
CA LYS A 31 17.19 13.48 -9.38
C LYS A 31 16.62 14.59 -10.29
N LYS A 32 15.47 15.18 -9.93
CA LYS A 32 14.72 16.15 -10.73
C LYS A 32 14.30 15.58 -12.09
N GLU A 33 14.18 14.26 -12.18
CA GLU A 33 13.59 13.58 -13.33
C GLU A 33 12.07 13.72 -13.24
N LEU A 34 11.43 14.29 -14.27
CA LEU A 34 10.00 14.59 -14.28
C LEU A 34 9.11 13.35 -14.55
N ASP A 35 9.58 12.13 -14.31
CA ASP A 35 8.78 10.92 -14.53
C ASP A 35 7.83 10.70 -13.35
N PRO A 36 6.49 10.85 -13.52
CA PRO A 36 5.54 10.60 -12.44
C PRO A 36 5.29 9.11 -12.21
N LYS A 37 5.68 8.23 -13.14
CA LYS A 37 5.36 6.79 -13.09
C LYS A 37 5.86 6.08 -11.82
N PRO A 38 7.11 6.27 -11.33
CA PRO A 38 7.58 5.63 -10.10
C PRO A 38 6.74 6.01 -8.89
N LEU A 39 6.35 7.29 -8.78
CA LEU A 39 5.48 7.78 -7.71
C LEU A 39 4.10 7.11 -7.77
N LEU A 40 3.48 7.07 -8.95
CA LEU A 40 2.17 6.45 -9.13
C LEU A 40 2.19 4.94 -8.79
N VAL A 41 3.25 4.24 -9.21
CA VAL A 41 3.46 2.81 -8.89
C VAL A 41 3.67 2.63 -7.38
N ALA A 42 4.41 3.52 -6.73
CA ALA A 42 4.59 3.47 -5.28
C ALA A 42 3.27 3.71 -4.54
N GLN A 43 2.48 4.72 -4.92
CA GLN A 43 1.20 5.03 -4.27
C GLN A 43 0.23 3.85 -4.29
N ILE A 44 0.05 3.21 -5.46
CA ILE A 44 -0.88 2.08 -5.58
C ILE A 44 -0.40 0.85 -4.79
N GLU A 45 0.89 0.51 -4.85
CA GLU A 45 1.40 -0.68 -4.16
C GLU A 45 1.51 -0.46 -2.65
N VAL A 46 1.93 0.72 -2.18
CA VAL A 46 1.95 1.05 -0.75
C VAL A 46 0.53 0.97 -0.17
N GLY A 47 -0.45 1.58 -0.85
CA GLY A 47 -1.85 1.54 -0.40
C GLY A 47 -2.42 0.13 -0.30
N LYS A 48 -2.13 -0.72 -1.30
CA LYS A 48 -2.55 -2.13 -1.31
C LYS A 48 -1.88 -2.95 -0.20
N ARG A 49 -0.56 -2.85 -0.06
CA ARG A 49 0.21 -3.62 0.92
C ARG A 49 -0.16 -3.22 2.34
N MET A 50 -0.30 -1.92 2.60
CA MET A 50 -0.76 -1.40 3.89
C MET A 50 -2.14 -1.96 4.26
N ALA A 51 -3.13 -1.83 3.35
CA ALA A 51 -4.48 -2.33 3.62
C ALA A 51 -4.49 -3.85 3.88
N TRP A 52 -3.73 -4.62 3.10
CA TRP A 52 -3.63 -6.06 3.28
C TRP A 52 -2.94 -6.46 4.58
N VAL A 53 -1.82 -5.80 4.95
CA VAL A 53 -1.12 -6.06 6.23
C VAL A 53 -2.05 -5.83 7.42
N VAL A 54 -2.83 -4.74 7.40
CA VAL A 54 -3.75 -4.42 8.50
C VAL A 54 -4.93 -5.40 8.54
N ASP A 55 -5.46 -5.84 7.39
CA ASP A 55 -6.50 -6.86 7.31
C ASP A 55 -6.02 -8.21 7.88
N GLU A 56 -4.81 -8.63 7.53
CA GLU A 56 -4.20 -9.85 8.07
C GLU A 56 -3.94 -9.77 9.57
N ALA A 57 -3.48 -8.61 10.06
CA ALA A 57 -3.32 -8.36 11.48
C ALA A 57 -4.67 -8.45 12.22
N LEU A 58 -5.72 -7.83 11.68
CA LEU A 58 -7.07 -7.93 12.24
C LEU A 58 -7.55 -9.39 12.32
N GLN A 59 -7.32 -10.16 11.26
CA GLN A 59 -7.67 -11.58 11.20
C GLN A 59 -6.91 -12.42 12.25
N ILE A 60 -5.66 -12.09 12.56
CA ILE A 60 -4.88 -12.75 13.61
C ILE A 60 -5.48 -12.46 15.00
N PHE A 61 -5.98 -11.24 15.23
CA PHE A 61 -6.68 -10.88 16.47
C PHE A 61 -8.08 -11.50 16.57
N GLY A 62 -8.66 -11.93 15.44
CA GLY A 62 -9.99 -12.52 15.36
C GLY A 62 -11.08 -11.55 15.79
N GLY A 63 -12.17 -12.04 16.40
CA GLY A 63 -13.29 -11.19 16.83
C GLY A 63 -12.89 -10.08 17.83
N TYR A 64 -11.83 -10.31 18.61
CA TYR A 64 -11.30 -9.32 19.54
C TYR A 64 -10.63 -8.15 18.83
N GLY A 65 -10.18 -8.32 17.59
CA GLY A 65 -9.61 -7.23 16.80
C GLY A 65 -10.60 -6.11 16.46
N TYR A 66 -11.90 -6.37 16.54
CA TYR A 66 -12.95 -5.38 16.22
C TYR A 66 -13.38 -4.53 17.42
N ILE A 67 -12.90 -4.80 18.64
CA ILE A 67 -13.31 -4.01 19.80
C ILE A 67 -12.43 -2.77 19.95
N ALA A 68 -13.04 -1.66 20.37
CA ALA A 68 -12.36 -0.36 20.54
C ALA A 68 -11.22 -0.35 21.57
N GLU A 69 -11.09 -1.39 22.40
CA GLU A 69 -9.98 -1.55 23.34
C GLU A 69 -8.69 -2.05 22.66
N GLN A 70 -8.76 -2.53 21.42
CA GLN A 70 -7.60 -2.97 20.65
C GLN A 70 -7.21 -1.91 19.62
N GLU A 71 -5.93 -1.58 19.54
CA GLU A 71 -5.43 -0.57 18.58
C GLU A 71 -5.64 -0.97 17.11
N ILE A 72 -5.72 -2.28 16.82
CA ILE A 72 -5.86 -2.81 15.46
C ILE A 72 -7.13 -2.35 14.75
N GLU A 73 -8.23 -2.12 15.47
CA GLU A 73 -9.47 -1.61 14.87
C GLU A 73 -9.27 -0.21 14.28
N HIS A 74 -8.49 0.62 14.98
CA HIS A 74 -8.20 1.99 14.57
C HIS A 74 -7.35 1.98 13.31
N PHE A 75 -6.28 1.16 13.30
CA PHE A 75 -5.45 0.98 12.12
C PHE A 75 -6.25 0.45 10.92
N TYR A 76 -7.21 -0.45 11.14
CA TYR A 76 -8.06 -0.98 10.07
C TYR A 76 -8.92 0.11 9.43
N ARG A 77 -9.54 0.96 10.24
CA ARG A 77 -10.32 2.10 9.73
C ARG A 77 -9.44 3.11 8.99
N ASP A 78 -8.28 3.44 9.55
CA ASP A 78 -7.35 4.39 8.98
C ASP A 78 -6.74 3.89 7.66
N ALA A 79 -6.39 2.62 7.57
CA ALA A 79 -5.79 2.05 6.37
C ALA A 79 -6.71 2.21 5.14
N TRP A 80 -8.03 2.05 5.32
CA TRP A 80 -9.00 2.28 4.25
C TRP A 80 -9.09 3.76 3.86
N ALA A 81 -9.08 4.67 4.82
CA ALA A 81 -9.10 6.11 4.56
C ALA A 81 -7.82 6.56 3.83
N ILE A 82 -6.65 6.16 4.34
CA ILE A 82 -5.33 6.49 3.77
C ILE A 82 -5.22 5.94 2.35
N ARG A 83 -5.65 4.69 2.10
CA ARG A 83 -5.64 4.10 0.75
C ARG A 83 -6.43 4.96 -0.24
N SER A 84 -7.58 5.50 0.15
CA SER A 84 -8.34 6.41 -0.71
C SER A 84 -7.66 7.77 -0.89
N LEU A 85 -6.98 8.29 0.14
CA LEU A 85 -6.27 9.58 0.07
C LEU A 85 -5.04 9.54 -0.83
N LEU A 86 -4.44 8.37 -1.04
CA LEU A 86 -3.35 8.16 -1.99
C LEU A 86 -3.82 8.25 -3.46
N GLY A 87 -5.13 8.24 -3.70
CA GLY A 87 -5.76 8.13 -5.02
C GLY A 87 -6.49 6.80 -5.16
N THR A 88 -7.60 6.79 -5.89
CA THR A 88 -8.29 5.52 -6.18
C THR A 88 -7.41 4.64 -7.06
N GLU A 89 -7.56 3.32 -6.94
CA GLU A 89 -6.70 2.45 -7.74
C GLU A 89 -7.00 2.55 -9.24
N GLU A 90 -8.24 2.86 -9.58
CA GLU A 90 -8.69 3.12 -10.94
C GLU A 90 -7.98 4.34 -11.53
N GLU A 91 -8.03 5.48 -10.83
CA GLU A 91 -7.35 6.71 -11.28
C GLU A 91 -5.84 6.52 -11.41
N LEU A 92 -5.20 5.86 -10.43
CA LEU A 92 -3.76 5.60 -10.47
C LEU A 92 -3.40 4.67 -11.65
N ARG A 93 -4.21 3.63 -11.93
CA ARG A 93 -4.00 2.76 -13.10
C ARG A 93 -4.20 3.51 -14.41
N ASP A 94 -5.17 4.41 -14.49
CA ASP A 94 -5.38 5.24 -15.68
C ASP A 94 -4.18 6.15 -15.94
N LEU A 95 -3.65 6.81 -14.89
CA LEU A 95 -2.45 7.64 -15.00
C LEU A 95 -1.22 6.84 -15.42
N ILE A 96 -0.99 5.66 -14.82
CA ILE A 96 0.11 4.76 -15.22
C ILE A 96 -0.07 4.32 -16.68
N SER A 97 -1.29 4.01 -17.09
CA SER A 97 -1.59 3.62 -18.48
C SER A 97 -1.26 4.72 -19.47
N GLN A 98 -1.56 5.98 -19.14
CA GLN A 98 -1.15 7.15 -19.94
C GLN A 98 0.37 7.31 -20.04
N GLN A 99 1.13 6.95 -18.99
CA GLN A 99 2.60 6.96 -19.04
C GLN A 99 3.17 5.85 -19.94
N ILE A 100 2.51 4.68 -19.99
CA ILE A 100 2.98 3.53 -20.79
C ILE A 100 2.61 3.69 -22.27
N LEU A 101 1.39 4.10 -22.56
CA LEU A 101 0.85 4.20 -23.93
C LEU A 101 1.14 5.57 -24.58
N GLY A 102 1.61 6.54 -23.79
CA GLY A 102 1.63 7.95 -24.17
C GLY A 102 0.26 8.60 -23.97
N LYS A 103 0.21 9.94 -23.85
CA LYS A 103 -1.07 10.66 -23.90
C LYS A 103 -1.75 10.33 -25.22
N GLY A 104 -2.86 9.60 -25.16
CA GLY A 104 -3.73 9.39 -26.31
C GLY A 104 -3.99 10.75 -26.96
N ARG A 105 -3.78 10.82 -28.28
CA ARG A 105 -4.19 11.97 -29.08
C ARG A 105 -5.67 12.24 -28.89
#